data_AF-A0A2G2R5H6-F1
#
_entry.id   AF-A0A2G2R5H6-F1
#
_cell.length_a   1.000
_cell.length_b   1.000
_cell.length_c   1.000
_cell.angle_alpha   90.00
_cell.angle_beta   90.00
_cell.angle_gamma   90.00
#
_symmetry.space_group_name_H-M   'P 1'
#
loop_
_entity.id
_entity.type
_entity.pdbx_description
1 polymer ?
#
loop_
_entity_poly.entity_id
_entity_poly.type
_entity_poly.pdbx_seq_one_letter_code
_entity_poly.pdbx_strand_id
1 'polypeptide(L)'
;MTKIPTSKDPVEFIEGRAKAVTDAESLVLKCIKTGKLAKIPGDSAPTDPDSWSEAQTIRAEFIRHICLNPEKYKMDPGGIQIKGARISGELNLEFATLSQPLVIISSHITQAPKLNECNLPTLMLNGCDLPGLQADGMNCKGAVFLENIHAHGVVHLVGAKIGGDLICQGSKFSNEGDEAFRVDRLKCTGTVFLANIIAQGEVRMAGAKIGGNLEFQGATLSNQGGHAFSAERLFVKGRFVWCKLKKPIEGSFNLMHAHVGDLIDDVTGWPKPGLLEIDGFTYDNLGTNRTVDFYISWLDLMPKSVEHFRAQPYEQLIKVLHNLGHEAYARRIAVAKEDAYRANLKEKVKHA
;
A
#
# COMPACT_ATOMS: atom_id res chain seq x y z
N MET A 1 -0.75 33.80 -27.82
CA MET A 1 -1.77 34.87 -27.69
C MET A 1 -2.64 34.54 -26.49
N THR A 2 -2.44 35.24 -25.38
CA THR A 2 -3.24 35.14 -24.16
C THR A 2 -4.65 35.65 -24.45
N LYS A 3 -5.64 34.76 -24.50
CA LYS A 3 -7.05 35.16 -24.58
C LYS A 3 -7.43 35.86 -23.28
N ILE A 4 -7.88 37.10 -23.38
CA ILE A 4 -8.51 37.85 -22.30
C ILE A 4 -9.88 37.18 -22.04
N PRO A 5 -10.23 36.81 -20.79
CA PRO A 5 -11.53 36.23 -20.47
C PRO A 5 -12.65 37.20 -20.87
N THR A 6 -13.68 36.71 -21.55
CA THR A 6 -14.85 37.54 -21.91
C THR A 6 -15.92 37.44 -20.82
N SER A 7 -16.78 38.45 -20.68
CA SER A 7 -17.76 38.62 -19.58
C SER A 7 -18.85 37.54 -19.43
N LYS A 8 -18.75 36.41 -20.14
CA LYS A 8 -19.67 35.27 -20.08
C LYS A 8 -19.06 34.01 -19.46
N ASP A 9 -17.75 34.02 -19.15
CA ASP A 9 -17.11 32.86 -18.53
C ASP A 9 -17.57 32.74 -17.06
N PRO A 10 -18.10 31.59 -16.63
CA PRO A 10 -18.54 31.42 -15.24
C PRO A 10 -17.37 31.64 -14.28
N VAL A 11 -17.62 32.39 -13.21
CA VAL A 11 -16.63 32.73 -12.18
C VAL A 11 -17.03 32.07 -10.88
N GLU A 12 -16.09 31.38 -10.22
CA GLU A 12 -16.27 30.81 -8.89
C GLU A 12 -15.43 31.57 -7.86
N PHE A 13 -15.99 31.73 -6.66
CA PHE A 13 -15.29 32.32 -5.52
C PHE A 13 -14.67 31.20 -4.69
N ILE A 14 -13.38 30.95 -4.92
CA ILE A 14 -12.59 29.95 -4.20
C ILE A 14 -11.72 30.70 -3.19
N GLU A 15 -11.90 30.40 -1.90
CA GLU A 15 -11.15 31.04 -0.80
C GLU A 15 -11.20 32.59 -0.85
N GLY A 16 -12.37 33.14 -1.18
CA GLY A 16 -12.59 34.58 -1.25
C GLY A 16 -12.04 35.27 -2.51
N ARG A 17 -11.53 34.51 -3.50
CA ARG A 17 -11.04 35.05 -4.77
C ARG A 17 -11.90 34.57 -5.94
N ALA A 18 -12.34 35.53 -6.77
CA ALA A 18 -13.01 35.25 -8.03
C ALA A 18 -12.00 34.66 -9.03
N LYS A 19 -12.26 33.44 -9.51
CA LYS A 19 -11.47 32.77 -10.55
C LYS A 19 -12.39 32.30 -11.67
N ALA A 20 -11.99 32.56 -12.92
CA ALA A 20 -12.69 32.02 -14.08
C ALA A 20 -12.62 30.48 -14.05
N VAL A 21 -13.74 29.82 -14.28
CA VAL A 21 -13.87 28.36 -14.36
C VAL A 21 -13.44 27.90 -15.75
N THR A 22 -12.59 26.88 -15.82
CA THR A 22 -12.12 26.34 -17.12
C THR A 22 -13.19 25.44 -17.77
N ASP A 23 -12.99 25.06 -19.04
CA ASP A 23 -13.88 24.10 -19.72
C ASP A 23 -13.89 22.73 -19.02
N ALA A 24 -12.72 22.25 -18.55
CA ALA A 24 -12.61 21.00 -17.81
C ALA A 24 -13.36 21.06 -16.48
N GLU A 25 -13.20 22.15 -15.73
CA GLU A 25 -13.91 22.39 -14.47
C GLU A 25 -15.42 22.53 -14.67
N SER A 26 -15.84 23.20 -15.75
CA SER A 26 -17.25 23.31 -16.14
C SER A 26 -17.87 21.95 -16.46
N LEU A 27 -17.11 21.07 -17.10
CA LEU A 27 -17.52 19.68 -17.33
C LEU A 27 -17.70 18.92 -16.01
N VAL A 28 -16.78 19.09 -15.05
CA VAL A 28 -16.92 18.53 -13.70
C VAL A 28 -18.21 19.01 -13.05
N LEU A 29 -18.50 20.32 -13.04
CA LEU A 29 -19.73 20.89 -12.45
C LEU A 29 -21.01 20.31 -13.07
N LYS A 30 -20.99 20.02 -14.36
CA LYS A 30 -22.12 19.38 -15.05
C LYS A 30 -22.27 17.92 -14.62
N CYS A 31 -21.18 17.19 -14.54
CA CYS A 31 -21.15 15.78 -14.23
C CYS A 31 -21.54 15.47 -12.78
N ILE A 32 -21.03 16.24 -11.81
CA ILE A 32 -21.32 16.05 -10.38
C ILE A 32 -22.82 16.17 -10.04
N LYS A 33 -23.60 16.90 -10.85
CA LYS A 33 -25.07 17.02 -10.66
C LYS A 33 -25.85 15.79 -11.12
N THR A 34 -25.21 14.92 -11.88
CA THR A 34 -25.85 13.74 -12.51
C THR A 34 -25.19 12.43 -12.12
N GLY A 35 -24.17 12.46 -11.24
CA GLY A 35 -23.39 11.29 -10.84
C GLY A 35 -22.53 10.68 -11.96
N LYS A 36 -22.41 11.36 -13.10
CA LYS A 36 -21.66 10.85 -14.26
C LYS A 36 -20.16 11.11 -14.12
N LEU A 37 -19.36 10.25 -14.73
CA LEU A 37 -17.91 10.46 -14.85
C LEU A 37 -17.59 11.64 -15.78
N ALA A 38 -16.86 12.63 -15.26
CA ALA A 38 -16.26 13.70 -16.07
C ALA A 38 -15.01 13.16 -16.80
N LYS A 39 -15.20 12.74 -18.06
CA LYS A 39 -14.11 12.34 -18.96
C LYS A 39 -13.50 13.58 -19.60
N ILE A 40 -12.34 13.99 -19.13
CA ILE A 40 -11.62 15.12 -19.70
C ILE A 40 -11.00 14.65 -21.04
N PRO A 41 -11.13 15.41 -22.15
CA PRO A 41 -10.68 14.97 -23.47
C PRO A 41 -9.20 14.59 -23.51
N GLY A 42 -8.88 13.48 -24.19
CA GLY A 42 -7.53 12.88 -24.24
C GLY A 42 -7.42 11.62 -23.39
N ASP A 43 -8.12 10.55 -23.79
CA ASP A 43 -8.43 9.34 -23.00
C ASP A 43 -7.25 8.59 -22.36
N SER A 44 -6.01 8.91 -22.75
CA SER A 44 -4.79 8.38 -22.16
C SER A 44 -4.01 9.51 -21.50
N ALA A 45 -3.60 9.30 -20.24
CA ALA A 45 -2.55 10.12 -19.64
C ALA A 45 -1.38 10.19 -20.63
N PRO A 46 -0.94 11.39 -21.04
CA PRO A 46 0.19 11.52 -21.92
C PRO A 46 1.41 10.85 -21.30
N THR A 47 2.26 10.25 -22.13
CA THR A 47 3.52 9.65 -21.66
C THR A 47 4.50 10.69 -21.11
N ASP A 48 4.31 11.95 -21.47
CA ASP A 48 5.09 13.10 -21.01
C ASP A 48 4.24 14.00 -20.09
N PRO A 49 4.57 14.13 -18.79
CA PRO A 49 3.89 15.03 -17.84
C PRO A 49 3.85 16.51 -18.25
N ASP A 50 4.73 16.97 -19.16
CA ASP A 50 4.74 18.34 -19.64
C ASP A 50 3.81 18.58 -20.85
N SER A 51 3.26 17.50 -21.41
CA SER A 51 2.38 17.57 -22.60
C SER A 51 0.89 17.80 -22.29
N TRP A 52 0.54 17.93 -21.01
CA TRP A 52 -0.83 18.24 -20.59
C TRP A 52 -1.21 19.68 -20.94
N SER A 53 -2.34 19.86 -21.61
CA SER A 53 -2.85 21.18 -21.96
C SER A 53 -3.63 21.86 -20.83
N GLU A 54 -3.75 23.18 -20.89
CA GLU A 54 -4.66 23.96 -20.02
C GLU A 54 -6.11 23.46 -20.12
N ALA A 55 -6.55 23.01 -21.30
CA ALA A 55 -7.88 22.46 -21.51
C ALA A 55 -8.13 21.13 -20.78
N GLN A 56 -7.06 20.46 -20.33
CA GLN A 56 -7.12 19.22 -19.54
C GLN A 56 -6.82 19.45 -18.05
N THR A 57 -6.58 20.70 -17.66
CA THR A 57 -6.16 21.04 -16.30
C THR A 57 -7.36 21.41 -15.43
N ILE A 58 -7.45 20.76 -14.27
CA ILE A 58 -8.39 21.07 -13.20
C ILE A 58 -7.58 21.51 -11.99
N ARG A 59 -7.93 22.63 -11.39
CA ARG A 59 -7.21 23.12 -10.22
C ARG A 59 -7.60 22.31 -8.98
N ALA A 60 -6.62 21.96 -8.16
CA ALA A 60 -6.84 21.21 -6.93
C ALA A 60 -7.70 21.98 -5.91
N GLU A 61 -7.52 23.31 -5.82
CA GLU A 61 -8.34 24.20 -4.99
C GLU A 61 -9.82 24.18 -5.38
N PHE A 62 -10.13 23.96 -6.67
CA PHE A 62 -11.48 23.85 -7.17
C PHE A 62 -12.12 22.52 -6.74
N ILE A 63 -11.38 21.42 -6.83
CA ILE A 63 -11.82 20.11 -6.29
C ILE A 63 -12.09 20.22 -4.79
N ARG A 64 -11.14 20.79 -4.03
CA ARG A 64 -11.31 21.04 -2.59
C ARG A 64 -12.58 21.84 -2.31
N HIS A 65 -12.79 22.95 -3.02
CA HIS A 65 -13.94 23.81 -2.81
C HIS A 65 -15.27 23.08 -3.02
N ILE A 66 -15.36 22.24 -4.06
CA ILE A 66 -16.56 21.45 -4.35
C ILE A 66 -16.77 20.36 -3.30
N CYS A 67 -15.72 19.62 -2.93
CA CYS A 67 -15.76 18.60 -1.87
C CYS A 67 -16.29 19.14 -0.54
N LEU A 68 -15.96 20.39 -0.20
CA LEU A 68 -16.37 21.02 1.06
C LEU A 68 -17.75 21.71 0.99
N ASN A 69 -18.35 21.84 -0.21
CA ASN A 69 -19.63 22.52 -0.41
C ASN A 69 -20.61 21.72 -1.28
N PRO A 70 -20.83 20.41 -1.02
CA PRO A 70 -21.60 19.54 -1.92
C PRO A 70 -23.04 20.02 -2.14
N GLU A 71 -23.70 20.55 -1.10
CA GLU A 71 -25.07 21.08 -1.18
C GLU A 71 -25.19 22.30 -2.10
N LYS A 72 -24.21 23.22 -2.05
CA LYS A 72 -24.14 24.38 -2.95
C LYS A 72 -24.16 23.94 -4.42
N TYR A 73 -23.46 22.85 -4.71
CA TYR A 73 -23.31 22.32 -6.05
C TYR A 73 -24.40 21.32 -6.46
N LYS A 74 -25.33 20.99 -5.55
CA LYS A 74 -26.33 19.92 -5.72
C LYS A 74 -25.66 18.63 -6.18
N MET A 75 -24.58 18.27 -5.50
CA MET A 75 -23.74 17.13 -5.83
C MET A 75 -24.53 15.84 -5.63
N ASP A 76 -24.53 15.00 -6.66
CA ASP A 76 -25.03 13.64 -6.62
C ASP A 76 -24.28 12.80 -5.56
N PRO A 77 -24.93 11.85 -4.86
CA PRO A 77 -24.27 11.01 -3.87
C PRO A 77 -23.01 10.26 -4.37
N GLY A 78 -22.89 10.03 -5.68
CA GLY A 78 -21.70 9.46 -6.32
C GLY A 78 -20.47 10.37 -6.31
N GLY A 79 -20.60 11.63 -5.88
CA GLY A 79 -19.49 12.53 -5.62
C GLY A 79 -18.75 13.05 -6.85
N ILE A 80 -17.49 13.43 -6.65
CA ILE A 80 -16.60 13.83 -7.73
C ILE A 80 -16.05 12.58 -8.41
N GLN A 81 -16.22 12.51 -9.73
CA GLN A 81 -15.66 11.46 -10.58
C GLN A 81 -14.98 12.10 -11.79
N ILE A 82 -13.65 12.06 -11.81
CA ILE A 82 -12.80 12.66 -12.84
C ILE A 82 -11.98 11.56 -13.51
N LYS A 83 -11.87 11.58 -14.83
CA LYS A 83 -10.94 10.73 -15.59
C LYS A 83 -10.14 11.55 -16.59
N GLY A 84 -8.84 11.27 -16.68
CA GLY A 84 -7.97 11.79 -17.74
C GLY A 84 -7.61 13.26 -17.58
N ALA A 85 -7.35 13.73 -16.36
CA ALA A 85 -7.08 15.15 -16.08
C ALA A 85 -5.66 15.40 -15.53
N ARG A 86 -5.17 16.63 -15.71
CA ARG A 86 -4.06 17.17 -14.92
C ARG A 86 -4.62 17.91 -13.71
N ILE A 87 -4.32 17.44 -12.51
CA ILE A 87 -4.72 18.12 -11.28
C ILE A 87 -3.58 19.05 -10.84
N SER A 88 -3.79 20.35 -11.01
CA SER A 88 -2.78 21.38 -10.76
C SER A 88 -2.88 21.97 -9.35
N GLY A 89 -1.73 22.09 -8.68
CA GLY A 89 -1.63 22.62 -7.32
C GLY A 89 -1.93 21.58 -6.22
N GLU A 90 -1.94 22.04 -4.97
CA GLU A 90 -2.06 21.16 -3.81
C GLU A 90 -3.53 20.80 -3.54
N LEU A 91 -3.87 19.51 -3.65
CA LEU A 91 -5.15 19.00 -3.17
C LEU A 91 -5.05 18.75 -1.67
N ASN A 92 -5.24 19.80 -0.89
CA ASN A 92 -5.34 19.69 0.57
C ASN A 92 -6.79 19.35 0.95
N LEU A 93 -6.99 18.27 1.69
CA LEU A 93 -8.24 17.83 2.32
C LEU A 93 -7.97 17.38 3.77
N GLU A 94 -6.90 17.88 4.38
CA GLU A 94 -6.55 17.54 5.76
C GLU A 94 -7.69 17.95 6.71
N PHE A 95 -7.99 17.10 7.68
CA PHE A 95 -9.05 17.25 8.68
C PHE A 95 -10.48 17.42 8.11
N ALA A 96 -10.66 17.29 6.79
CA ALA A 96 -11.96 17.46 6.16
C ALA A 96 -12.88 16.26 6.43
N THR A 97 -14.18 16.49 6.35
CA THR A 97 -15.18 15.41 6.25
C THR A 97 -15.93 15.56 4.94
N LEU A 98 -15.74 14.59 4.05
CA LEU A 98 -16.44 14.50 2.77
C LEU A 98 -17.68 13.63 2.96
N SER A 99 -18.84 14.14 2.53
CA SER A 99 -20.08 13.36 2.52
C SER A 99 -20.20 12.40 1.34
N GLN A 100 -19.47 12.68 0.25
CA GLN A 100 -19.46 11.88 -0.98
C GLN A 100 -18.06 11.31 -1.29
N PRO A 101 -17.96 10.24 -2.11
CA PRO A 101 -16.69 9.72 -2.60
C PRO A 101 -15.83 10.73 -3.37
N LEU A 102 -14.51 10.52 -3.36
CA LEU A 102 -13.57 11.20 -4.23
C LEU A 102 -12.93 10.19 -5.18
N VAL A 103 -13.24 10.34 -6.47
CA VAL A 103 -12.78 9.45 -7.55
C VAL A 103 -12.01 10.25 -8.59
N ILE A 104 -10.72 9.95 -8.74
CA ILE A 104 -9.83 10.51 -9.74
C ILE A 104 -9.13 9.33 -10.43
N ILE A 105 -9.30 9.21 -11.74
CA ILE A 105 -8.86 8.03 -12.50
C ILE A 105 -7.94 8.45 -13.64
N SER A 106 -6.88 7.69 -13.91
CA SER A 106 -6.00 7.86 -15.07
C SER A 106 -5.55 9.32 -15.26
N SER A 107 -5.12 9.96 -14.16
CA SER A 107 -4.85 11.40 -14.10
C SER A 107 -3.45 11.67 -13.58
N HIS A 108 -2.88 12.82 -13.94
CA HIS A 108 -1.59 13.27 -13.40
C HIS A 108 -1.83 14.32 -12.30
N ILE A 109 -1.37 14.05 -11.09
CA ILE A 109 -1.51 14.97 -9.95
C ILE A 109 -0.16 15.63 -9.71
N THR A 110 -0.09 16.94 -9.90
CA THR A 110 1.19 17.68 -9.92
C THR A 110 1.86 17.82 -8.55
N GLN A 111 1.10 17.67 -7.45
CA GLN A 111 1.59 17.74 -6.08
C GLN A 111 0.93 16.63 -5.25
N ALA A 112 1.65 16.12 -4.24
CA ALA A 112 1.13 15.04 -3.40
C ALA A 112 -0.21 15.45 -2.73
N PRO A 113 -1.31 14.70 -2.94
CA PRO A 113 -2.56 14.95 -2.23
C PRO A 113 -2.37 14.80 -0.72
N LYS A 114 -3.02 15.68 0.04
CA LYS A 114 -3.02 15.64 1.51
C LYS A 114 -4.41 15.34 2.02
N LEU A 115 -4.56 14.22 2.70
CA LEU A 115 -5.79 13.67 3.28
C LEU A 115 -5.57 13.24 4.73
N ASN A 116 -4.57 13.79 5.42
CA ASN A 116 -4.31 13.49 6.82
C ASN A 116 -5.57 13.80 7.66
N GLU A 117 -5.97 12.88 8.53
CA GLU A 117 -7.17 12.97 9.38
C GLU A 117 -8.48 13.21 8.59
N CYS A 118 -8.50 12.97 7.28
CA CYS A 118 -9.68 13.13 6.44
C CYS A 118 -10.69 11.99 6.67
N ASN A 119 -11.98 12.32 6.73
CA ASN A 119 -13.07 11.37 6.79
C ASN A 119 -13.80 11.36 5.45
N LEU A 120 -13.93 10.19 4.82
CA LEU A 120 -14.57 10.06 3.52
C LEU A 120 -15.22 8.68 3.30
N PRO A 121 -16.22 8.55 2.42
CA PRO A 121 -16.85 7.27 2.14
C PRO A 121 -15.91 6.33 1.39
N THR A 122 -15.26 6.82 0.33
CA THR A 122 -14.38 6.05 -0.56
C THR A 122 -13.34 6.99 -1.17
N LEU A 123 -12.10 6.50 -1.29
CA LEU A 123 -11.03 7.14 -2.07
C LEU A 123 -10.67 6.24 -3.26
N MET A 124 -10.63 6.80 -4.46
CA MET A 124 -10.14 6.08 -5.65
C MET A 124 -9.22 6.98 -6.45
N LEU A 125 -7.96 6.56 -6.60
CA LEU A 125 -6.91 7.22 -7.38
C LEU A 125 -6.37 6.33 -8.51
N ASN A 126 -7.16 5.36 -8.97
CA ASN A 126 -6.71 4.32 -9.90
C ASN A 126 -6.06 4.89 -11.17
N GLY A 127 -4.92 4.33 -11.56
CA GLY A 127 -4.18 4.74 -12.76
C GLY A 127 -3.55 6.13 -12.67
N CYS A 128 -3.51 6.75 -11.49
CA CYS A 128 -2.91 8.08 -11.35
C CYS A 128 -1.39 8.02 -11.25
N ASP A 129 -0.75 9.07 -11.77
CA ASP A 129 0.66 9.39 -11.59
C ASP A 129 0.76 10.56 -10.59
N LEU A 130 1.49 10.37 -9.49
CA LEU A 130 1.52 11.32 -8.37
C LEU A 130 2.87 11.34 -7.63
N PRO A 131 3.31 12.48 -7.08
CA PRO A 131 4.54 12.60 -6.30
C PRO A 131 4.57 11.81 -4.98
N GLY A 132 3.43 11.27 -4.55
CA GLY A 132 3.23 10.66 -3.22
C GLY A 132 1.82 10.96 -2.72
N LEU A 133 1.46 10.41 -1.55
CA LEU A 133 0.14 10.59 -0.94
C LEU A 133 0.31 10.72 0.58
N GLN A 134 -0.26 11.77 1.17
CA GLN A 134 -0.28 11.95 2.62
C GLN A 134 -1.69 11.64 3.13
N ALA A 135 -1.90 10.56 3.86
CA ALA A 135 -3.22 10.15 4.35
C ALA A 135 -3.13 9.50 5.74
N ASP A 136 -2.27 10.03 6.59
CA ASP A 136 -2.10 9.58 7.97
C ASP A 136 -3.38 9.85 8.78
N GLY A 137 -3.81 8.88 9.58
CA GLY A 137 -5.05 8.98 10.36
C GLY A 137 -6.35 9.01 9.55
N MET A 138 -6.29 8.97 8.20
CA MET A 138 -7.46 9.00 7.34
C MET A 138 -8.47 7.90 7.71
N ASN A 139 -9.75 8.24 7.72
CA ASN A 139 -10.85 7.32 7.98
C ASN A 139 -11.73 7.16 6.74
N CYS A 140 -11.49 6.10 5.99
CA CYS A 140 -12.30 5.70 4.85
C CYS A 140 -13.36 4.68 5.30
N LYS A 141 -14.65 5.02 5.18
CA LYS A 141 -15.74 4.11 5.58
C LYS A 141 -15.80 2.85 4.72
N GLY A 142 -15.50 2.98 3.44
CA GLY A 142 -15.43 1.91 2.46
C GLY A 142 -14.00 1.54 2.14
N ALA A 143 -13.75 1.28 0.86
CA ALA A 143 -12.45 0.86 0.35
C ALA A 143 -11.59 2.03 -0.14
N VAL A 144 -10.28 1.80 -0.22
CA VAL A 144 -9.31 2.70 -0.83
C VAL A 144 -8.72 1.99 -2.05
N PHE A 145 -8.88 2.61 -3.22
CA PHE A 145 -8.42 2.08 -4.50
C PHE A 145 -7.24 2.90 -5.01
N LEU A 146 -6.07 2.26 -5.05
CA LEU A 146 -4.81 2.77 -5.55
C LEU A 146 -4.25 1.78 -6.59
N GLU A 147 -5.08 1.27 -7.49
CA GLU A 147 -4.68 0.30 -8.51
C GLU A 147 -3.95 0.97 -9.67
N ASN A 148 -2.90 0.34 -10.17
CA ASN A 148 -2.09 0.79 -11.30
C ASN A 148 -1.59 2.24 -11.17
N ILE A 149 -1.37 2.72 -9.95
CA ILE A 149 -0.80 4.05 -9.72
C ILE A 149 0.72 4.02 -9.89
N HIS A 150 1.31 5.18 -10.18
CA HIS A 150 2.73 5.40 -10.02
C HIS A 150 2.96 6.52 -9.01
N ALA A 151 3.43 6.15 -7.82
CA ALA A 151 3.86 7.09 -6.80
C ALA A 151 5.38 7.29 -6.89
N HIS A 152 5.83 8.52 -7.13
CA HIS A 152 7.26 8.90 -7.21
C HIS A 152 7.87 9.29 -5.86
N GLY A 153 7.11 9.08 -4.78
CA GLY A 153 7.52 9.32 -3.41
C GLY A 153 6.63 8.51 -2.48
N VAL A 154 6.74 8.77 -1.17
CA VAL A 154 6.05 7.97 -0.14
C VAL A 154 4.52 8.04 -0.30
N VAL A 155 3.87 6.89 -0.17
CA VAL A 155 2.44 6.80 0.16
C VAL A 155 2.30 6.51 1.66
N HIS A 156 1.75 7.48 2.40
CA HIS A 156 1.54 7.47 3.84
C HIS A 156 0.08 7.16 4.18
N LEU A 157 -0.15 6.08 4.93
CA LEU A 157 -1.45 5.71 5.51
C LEU A 157 -1.28 5.30 6.99
N VAL A 158 -0.37 5.97 7.70
CA VAL A 158 -0.04 5.62 9.08
C VAL A 158 -1.25 5.85 9.97
N GLY A 159 -1.67 4.81 10.69
CA GLY A 159 -2.84 4.86 11.57
C GLY A 159 -4.19 5.02 10.85
N ALA A 160 -4.23 4.95 9.51
CA ALA A 160 -5.45 5.04 8.74
C ALA A 160 -6.43 3.91 9.10
N LYS A 161 -7.73 4.18 8.96
CA LYS A 161 -8.83 3.23 9.16
C LYS A 161 -9.57 3.06 7.85
N ILE A 162 -9.66 1.82 7.38
CA ILE A 162 -10.33 1.46 6.14
C ILE A 162 -11.40 0.42 6.49
N GLY A 163 -12.67 0.78 6.27
CA GLY A 163 -13.81 -0.09 6.58
C GLY A 163 -14.03 -1.20 5.55
N GLY A 164 -13.48 -1.05 4.34
CA GLY A 164 -13.41 -2.07 3.30
C GLY A 164 -11.97 -2.56 3.06
N ASP A 165 -11.63 -2.72 1.79
CA ASP A 165 -10.33 -3.19 1.32
C ASP A 165 -9.36 -2.03 1.02
N LEU A 166 -8.06 -2.32 1.04
CA LEU A 166 -7.02 -1.48 0.45
C LEU A 166 -6.48 -2.18 -0.80
N ILE A 167 -6.77 -1.64 -1.97
CA ILE A 167 -6.45 -2.26 -3.25
C ILE A 167 -5.33 -1.48 -3.94
N CYS A 168 -4.15 -2.08 -4.07
CA CYS A 168 -2.97 -1.48 -4.69
C CYS A 168 -2.45 -2.28 -5.89
N GLN A 169 -3.32 -3.07 -6.54
CA GLN A 169 -2.90 -4.03 -7.56
C GLN A 169 -2.22 -3.35 -8.75
N GLY A 170 -1.09 -3.91 -9.19
CA GLY A 170 -0.32 -3.42 -10.34
C GLY A 170 0.39 -2.09 -10.13
N SER A 171 0.38 -1.53 -8.91
CA SER A 171 0.94 -0.22 -8.63
C SER A 171 2.45 -0.21 -8.47
N LYS A 172 3.05 0.92 -8.82
CA LYS A 172 4.47 1.19 -8.66
C LYS A 172 4.69 2.26 -7.58
N PHE A 173 5.44 1.91 -6.55
CA PHE A 173 5.86 2.80 -5.47
C PHE A 173 7.37 3.00 -5.57
N SER A 174 7.81 4.22 -5.87
CA SER A 174 9.21 4.56 -6.13
C SER A 174 9.69 5.62 -5.14
N ASN A 175 10.50 5.24 -4.16
CA ASN A 175 11.21 6.13 -3.25
C ASN A 175 12.53 5.45 -2.81
N GLU A 176 13.48 5.36 -3.75
CA GLU A 176 14.71 4.57 -3.57
C GLU A 176 15.54 5.03 -2.36
N GLY A 177 15.95 4.07 -1.53
CA GLY A 177 16.77 4.33 -0.33
C GLY A 177 15.97 4.79 0.90
N ASP A 178 14.64 4.91 0.79
CA ASP A 178 13.74 5.32 1.87
C ASP A 178 12.42 4.51 1.79
N GLU A 179 11.40 4.89 2.55
CA GLU A 179 10.09 4.24 2.59
C GLU A 179 9.29 4.54 1.30
N ALA A 180 8.86 3.53 0.55
CA ALA A 180 8.02 3.74 -0.64
C ALA A 180 6.52 3.65 -0.29
N PHE A 181 6.17 2.79 0.66
CA PHE A 181 4.79 2.55 1.08
C PHE A 181 4.73 2.34 2.58
N ARG A 182 4.24 3.35 3.31
CA ARG A 182 4.23 3.37 4.78
C ARG A 182 2.80 3.32 5.32
N VAL A 183 2.44 2.18 5.89
CA VAL A 183 1.10 1.88 6.41
C VAL A 183 1.14 1.34 7.86
N ASP A 184 2.09 1.84 8.65
CA ASP A 184 2.22 1.53 10.07
C ASP A 184 0.89 1.74 10.82
N ARG A 185 0.52 0.83 11.71
CA ARG A 185 -0.70 0.89 12.52
C ARG A 185 -2.01 1.02 11.72
N LEU A 186 -2.00 0.71 10.42
CA LEU A 186 -3.21 0.62 9.58
C LEU A 186 -4.24 -0.31 10.25
N LYS A 187 -5.52 0.09 10.21
CA LYS A 187 -6.65 -0.79 10.54
C LYS A 187 -7.50 -0.98 9.30
N CYS A 188 -7.32 -2.12 8.64
CA CYS A 188 -8.11 -2.51 7.48
C CYS A 188 -9.10 -3.61 7.89
N THR A 189 -10.39 -3.38 7.70
CA THR A 189 -11.41 -4.40 8.03
C THR A 189 -11.40 -5.54 7.03
N GLY A 190 -11.19 -5.22 5.74
CA GLY A 190 -11.09 -6.17 4.66
C GLY A 190 -9.65 -6.62 4.39
N THR A 191 -9.36 -6.87 3.12
CA THR A 191 -8.10 -7.37 2.58
C THR A 191 -7.21 -6.22 2.11
N VAL A 192 -5.89 -6.41 2.23
CA VAL A 192 -4.88 -5.56 1.61
C VAL A 192 -4.29 -6.30 0.41
N PHE A 193 -4.56 -5.77 -0.79
CA PHE A 193 -4.11 -6.35 -2.05
C PHE A 193 -2.88 -5.61 -2.59
N LEU A 194 -1.73 -6.27 -2.57
CA LEU A 194 -0.44 -5.81 -3.11
C LEU A 194 0.01 -6.74 -4.25
N ALA A 195 -0.94 -7.30 -5.00
CA ALA A 195 -0.63 -8.15 -6.14
C ALA A 195 0.00 -7.36 -7.28
N ASN A 196 1.03 -7.93 -7.91
CA ASN A 196 1.76 -7.39 -9.06
C ASN A 196 2.41 -6.01 -8.84
N ILE A 197 2.60 -5.57 -7.59
CA ILE A 197 3.24 -4.29 -7.32
C ILE A 197 4.73 -4.30 -7.66
N ILE A 198 5.29 -3.11 -7.87
CA ILE A 198 6.72 -2.84 -7.89
C ILE A 198 7.01 -1.82 -6.77
N ALA A 199 7.77 -2.21 -5.75
CA ALA A 199 8.21 -1.31 -4.69
C ALA A 199 9.74 -1.13 -4.76
N GLN A 200 10.17 0.09 -5.04
CA GLN A 200 11.57 0.53 -4.99
C GLN A 200 11.71 1.44 -3.77
N GLY A 201 12.19 0.89 -2.66
CA GLY A 201 12.09 1.44 -1.31
C GLY A 201 11.35 0.50 -0.36
N GLU A 202 11.30 0.83 0.93
CA GLU A 202 10.71 -0.04 1.96
C GLU A 202 9.17 -0.06 1.88
N VAL A 203 8.60 -1.27 1.97
CA VAL A 203 7.18 -1.49 2.27
C VAL A 203 7.04 -1.73 3.77
N ARG A 204 6.48 -0.78 4.51
CA ARG A 204 6.43 -0.79 5.98
C ARG A 204 4.99 -0.81 6.49
N MET A 205 4.66 -1.78 7.34
CA MET A 205 3.32 -1.95 7.92
C MET A 205 3.37 -2.40 9.39
N ALA A 206 4.28 -1.83 10.16
CA ALA A 206 4.51 -2.22 11.54
C ALA A 206 3.25 -1.97 12.40
N GLY A 207 2.82 -2.97 13.15
CA GLY A 207 1.63 -2.91 14.00
C GLY A 207 0.30 -2.79 13.25
N ALA A 208 0.28 -2.99 11.93
CA ALA A 208 -0.97 -2.99 11.16
C ALA A 208 -1.88 -4.15 11.58
N LYS A 209 -3.20 -3.94 11.47
CA LYS A 209 -4.25 -4.92 11.77
C LYS A 209 -5.15 -5.07 10.55
N ILE A 210 -5.19 -6.28 10.00
CA ILE A 210 -5.93 -6.61 8.79
C ILE A 210 -6.97 -7.69 9.13
N GLY A 211 -8.24 -7.41 8.88
CA GLY A 211 -9.34 -8.33 9.18
C GLY A 211 -9.53 -9.42 8.12
N GLY A 212 -9.12 -9.16 6.88
CA GLY A 212 -9.07 -10.11 5.78
C GLY A 212 -7.66 -10.65 5.54
N ASN A 213 -7.24 -10.70 4.27
CA ASN A 213 -5.93 -11.21 3.87
C ASN A 213 -4.91 -10.09 3.63
N LEU A 214 -3.64 -10.46 3.52
CA LEU A 214 -2.56 -9.64 3.00
C LEU A 214 -1.90 -10.38 1.83
N GLU A 215 -1.93 -9.81 0.63
CA GLU A 215 -1.61 -10.55 -0.60
C GLU A 215 -0.53 -9.87 -1.45
N PHE A 216 0.56 -10.58 -1.75
CA PHE A 216 1.72 -10.08 -2.51
C PHE A 216 1.96 -10.81 -3.84
N GLN A 217 0.95 -11.50 -4.37
CA GLN A 217 1.14 -12.35 -5.55
C GLN A 217 1.72 -11.57 -6.74
N GLY A 218 2.85 -12.00 -7.30
CA GLY A 218 3.46 -11.32 -8.45
C GLY A 218 4.25 -10.05 -8.12
N ALA A 219 4.41 -9.71 -6.85
CA ALA A 219 5.10 -8.48 -6.43
C ALA A 219 6.61 -8.54 -6.70
N THR A 220 7.22 -7.36 -6.75
CA THR A 220 8.68 -7.14 -6.78
C THR A 220 9.02 -6.07 -5.75
N LEU A 221 9.84 -6.41 -4.75
CA LEU A 221 10.26 -5.48 -3.71
C LEU A 221 11.79 -5.38 -3.70
N SER A 222 12.30 -4.16 -3.61
CA SER A 222 13.74 -3.88 -3.54
C SER A 222 14.02 -2.62 -2.73
N ASN A 223 14.88 -2.74 -1.72
CA ASN A 223 15.48 -1.66 -0.96
C ASN A 223 16.90 -2.09 -0.52
N GLN A 224 17.89 -1.83 -1.37
CA GLN A 224 19.25 -2.33 -1.16
C GLN A 224 19.88 -1.73 0.10
N GLY A 225 20.42 -2.58 0.98
CA GLY A 225 21.05 -2.16 2.23
C GLY A 225 20.07 -1.83 3.37
N GLY A 226 18.75 -1.85 3.10
CA GLY A 226 17.70 -1.66 4.09
C GLY A 226 16.68 -2.81 4.12
N HIS A 227 15.53 -2.56 4.72
CA HIS A 227 14.40 -3.48 4.70
C HIS A 227 13.62 -3.32 3.39
N ALA A 228 13.40 -4.42 2.66
CA ALA A 228 12.47 -4.44 1.55
C ALA A 228 11.01 -4.50 2.06
N PHE A 229 10.80 -5.26 3.13
CA PHE A 229 9.50 -5.41 3.78
C PHE A 229 9.65 -5.47 5.30
N SER A 230 8.93 -4.60 6.00
CA SER A 230 8.93 -4.50 7.46
C SER A 230 7.52 -4.53 8.01
N ALA A 231 7.21 -5.54 8.80
CA ALA A 231 5.89 -5.82 9.32
C ALA A 231 5.96 -6.31 10.78
N GLU A 232 6.84 -5.70 11.58
CA GLU A 232 6.95 -6.01 13.01
C GLU A 232 5.60 -5.82 13.71
N ARG A 233 5.18 -6.79 14.51
CA ARG A 233 3.87 -6.80 15.22
C ARG A 233 2.64 -6.69 14.29
N LEU A 234 2.77 -7.01 13.00
CA LEU A 234 1.63 -7.14 12.09
C LEU A 234 0.64 -8.20 12.62
N PHE A 235 -0.66 -7.93 12.50
CA PHE A 235 -1.71 -8.90 12.74
C PHE A 235 -2.61 -9.03 11.50
N VAL A 236 -2.66 -10.22 10.91
CA VAL A 236 -3.58 -10.57 9.81
C VAL A 236 -4.50 -11.66 10.30
N LYS A 237 -5.80 -11.37 10.40
CA LYS A 237 -6.78 -12.37 10.84
C LYS A 237 -6.93 -13.51 9.83
N GLY A 238 -6.90 -13.18 8.54
CA GLY A 238 -6.97 -14.14 7.45
C GLY A 238 -5.58 -14.61 7.02
N ARG A 239 -5.36 -14.65 5.71
CA ARG A 239 -4.17 -15.26 5.12
C ARG A 239 -3.09 -14.22 4.85
N PHE A 240 -1.85 -14.60 5.06
CA PHE A 240 -0.71 -13.92 4.48
C PHE A 240 -0.21 -14.70 3.27
N VAL A 241 -0.38 -14.13 2.07
CA VAL A 241 -0.08 -14.75 0.79
C VAL A 241 1.19 -14.14 0.21
N TRP A 242 2.29 -14.90 0.30
CA TRP A 242 3.63 -14.58 -0.16
C TRP A 242 4.10 -15.60 -1.22
N CYS A 243 3.46 -15.57 -2.38
CA CYS A 243 3.69 -16.54 -3.46
C CYS A 243 3.91 -15.86 -4.81
N LYS A 244 4.59 -16.57 -5.71
CA LYS A 244 4.79 -16.16 -7.12
C LYS A 244 5.38 -14.76 -7.26
N LEU A 245 6.28 -14.36 -6.37
CA LEU A 245 7.04 -13.12 -6.55
C LEU A 245 7.93 -13.28 -7.79
N LYS A 246 8.09 -12.18 -8.55
CA LYS A 246 8.81 -12.25 -9.84
C LYS A 246 10.31 -12.54 -9.68
N LYS A 247 10.88 -12.18 -8.53
CA LYS A 247 12.26 -12.46 -8.13
C LYS A 247 12.37 -12.47 -6.60
N PRO A 248 13.42 -13.07 -6.02
CA PRO A 248 13.78 -12.82 -4.62
C PRO A 248 13.84 -11.33 -4.32
N ILE A 249 13.37 -10.91 -3.14
CA ILE A 249 13.44 -9.50 -2.75
C ILE A 249 14.90 -9.07 -2.54
N GLU A 250 15.16 -7.78 -2.70
CA GLU A 250 16.47 -7.17 -2.42
C GLU A 250 16.37 -6.33 -1.15
N GLY A 251 16.95 -6.78 -0.05
CA GLY A 251 16.81 -6.16 1.27
C GLY A 251 16.32 -7.17 2.30
N SER A 252 16.25 -6.77 3.56
CA SER A 252 15.74 -7.64 4.64
C SER A 252 14.23 -7.71 4.68
N PHE A 253 13.74 -8.81 5.25
CA PHE A 253 12.34 -9.14 5.41
C PHE A 253 12.04 -9.35 6.89
N ASN A 254 11.20 -8.50 7.47
CA ASN A 254 10.93 -8.50 8.90
C ASN A 254 9.45 -8.76 9.22
N LEU A 255 9.19 -9.86 9.93
CA LEU A 255 7.91 -10.26 10.52
C LEU A 255 8.02 -10.50 12.03
N MET A 256 9.00 -9.89 12.70
CA MET A 256 9.19 -10.11 14.14
C MET A 256 7.92 -9.79 14.92
N HIS A 257 7.54 -10.71 15.81
CA HIS A 257 6.31 -10.63 16.60
C HIS A 257 5.00 -10.48 15.80
N ALA A 258 5.00 -10.76 14.50
CA ALA A 258 3.78 -10.76 13.71
C ALA A 258 2.95 -12.02 13.94
N HIS A 259 1.66 -11.94 13.61
CA HIS A 259 0.73 -13.05 13.63
C HIS A 259 -0.16 -13.03 12.38
N VAL A 260 -0.35 -14.20 11.76
CA VAL A 260 -1.23 -14.39 10.59
C VAL A 260 -2.08 -15.64 10.79
N GLY A 261 -3.30 -15.69 10.26
CA GLY A 261 -4.12 -16.92 10.32
C GLY A 261 -3.46 -18.05 9.53
N ASP A 262 -3.45 -17.94 8.20
CA ASP A 262 -2.77 -18.91 7.34
C ASP A 262 -1.51 -18.30 6.72
N LEU A 263 -0.37 -18.99 6.84
CA LEU A 263 0.81 -18.70 6.03
C LEU A 263 0.72 -19.44 4.70
N ILE A 264 0.63 -18.69 3.61
CA ILE A 264 0.65 -19.22 2.24
C ILE A 264 1.89 -18.66 1.55
N ASP A 265 2.92 -19.49 1.42
CA ASP A 265 4.19 -19.11 0.83
C ASP A 265 4.66 -20.10 -0.24
N ASP A 266 5.67 -19.72 -1.03
CA ASP A 266 6.41 -20.64 -1.89
C ASP A 266 7.92 -20.33 -1.87
N VAL A 267 8.71 -20.95 -2.75
CA VAL A 267 10.17 -20.73 -2.86
C VAL A 267 10.53 -19.34 -3.41
N THR A 268 9.58 -18.61 -3.95
CA THR A 268 9.84 -17.35 -4.63
C THR A 268 9.77 -16.18 -3.65
N GLY A 269 10.62 -15.18 -3.84
CA GLY A 269 10.47 -13.90 -3.15
C GLY A 269 11.08 -13.80 -1.75
N TRP A 270 11.47 -14.89 -1.09
CA TRP A 270 12.20 -14.79 0.18
C TRP A 270 13.56 -14.07 0.02
N PRO A 271 14.08 -13.41 1.08
CA PRO A 271 15.34 -12.67 1.00
C PRO A 271 16.55 -13.61 0.94
N LYS A 272 17.75 -13.04 0.75
CA LYS A 272 19.01 -13.78 0.86
C LYS A 272 19.24 -14.32 2.28
N PRO A 273 20.04 -15.38 2.45
CA PRO A 273 20.39 -15.86 3.79
C PRO A 273 20.97 -14.76 4.68
N GLY A 274 20.54 -14.74 5.93
CA GLY A 274 20.91 -13.75 6.92
C GLY A 274 19.98 -12.54 6.99
N LEU A 275 18.96 -12.45 6.13
CA LEU A 275 18.09 -11.29 5.99
C LEU A 275 16.61 -11.58 6.28
N LEU A 276 16.29 -12.76 6.83
CA LEU A 276 14.93 -13.13 7.25
C LEU A 276 14.76 -12.99 8.77
N GLU A 277 14.02 -11.98 9.21
CA GLU A 277 13.78 -11.68 10.63
C GLU A 277 12.37 -12.12 11.04
N ILE A 278 12.25 -13.31 11.64
CA ILE A 278 10.96 -13.95 11.97
C ILE A 278 10.86 -14.38 13.44
N ASP A 279 11.71 -13.83 14.32
CA ASP A 279 11.63 -14.16 15.75
C ASP A 279 10.32 -13.64 16.36
N GLY A 280 9.59 -14.52 17.04
CA GLY A 280 8.26 -14.25 17.55
C GLY A 280 7.15 -14.26 16.48
N PHE A 281 7.46 -14.54 15.21
CA PHE A 281 6.43 -14.71 14.18
C PHE A 281 5.60 -15.95 14.47
N THR A 282 4.28 -15.84 14.35
CA THR A 282 3.34 -16.95 14.56
C THR A 282 2.31 -17.04 13.45
N TYR A 283 1.79 -18.24 13.25
CA TYR A 283 0.73 -18.53 12.29
C TYR A 283 -0.11 -19.70 12.77
N ASP A 284 -1.41 -19.69 12.47
CA ASP A 284 -2.31 -20.76 12.92
C ASP A 284 -2.19 -22.00 12.03
N ASN A 285 -2.06 -21.82 10.71
CA ASN A 285 -1.95 -22.90 9.74
C ASN A 285 -0.89 -22.64 8.67
N LEU A 286 -0.50 -23.72 7.99
CA LEU A 286 0.28 -23.70 6.75
C LEU A 286 -0.68 -24.00 5.60
N GLY A 287 -0.95 -23.01 4.76
CA GLY A 287 -1.91 -23.13 3.66
C GLY A 287 -1.35 -23.75 2.38
N THR A 288 -0.08 -24.19 2.40
CA THR A 288 0.57 -24.85 1.27
C THR A 288 1.24 -26.15 1.70
N ASN A 289 1.18 -27.18 0.83
CA ASN A 289 1.91 -28.42 1.07
C ASN A 289 3.37 -28.23 0.59
N ARG A 290 4.32 -28.29 1.53
CA ARG A 290 5.76 -28.11 1.27
C ARG A 290 6.53 -29.33 1.75
N THR A 291 7.72 -29.54 1.21
CA THR A 291 8.62 -30.55 1.75
C THR A 291 9.23 -30.06 3.06
N VAL A 292 9.66 -30.98 3.90
CA VAL A 292 10.40 -30.60 5.12
C VAL A 292 11.74 -29.93 4.81
N ASP A 293 12.37 -30.29 3.69
CA ASP A 293 13.63 -29.65 3.26
C ASP A 293 13.41 -28.18 2.89
N PHE A 294 12.24 -27.83 2.33
CA PHE A 294 11.87 -26.44 2.10
C PHE A 294 11.83 -25.66 3.41
N TYR A 295 11.16 -26.20 4.43
CA TYR A 295 11.04 -25.56 5.73
C TYR A 295 12.39 -25.35 6.43
N ILE A 296 13.29 -26.34 6.38
CA ILE A 296 14.65 -26.21 6.91
C ILE A 296 15.39 -25.11 6.14
N SER A 297 15.33 -25.13 4.81
CA SER A 297 15.98 -24.11 3.96
C SER A 297 15.45 -22.70 4.22
N TRP A 298 14.15 -22.55 4.51
CA TRP A 298 13.54 -21.28 4.87
C TRP A 298 14.04 -20.76 6.23
N LEU A 299 14.12 -21.63 7.24
CA LEU A 299 14.69 -21.29 8.54
C LEU A 299 16.18 -20.92 8.46
N ASP A 300 16.93 -21.54 7.53
CA ASP A 300 18.33 -21.20 7.26
C ASP A 300 18.53 -19.79 6.67
N LEU A 301 17.45 -19.13 6.21
CA LEU A 301 17.52 -17.73 5.77
C LEU A 301 17.65 -16.74 6.94
N MET A 302 17.41 -17.18 8.18
CA MET A 302 17.50 -16.33 9.35
C MET A 302 18.93 -15.85 9.63
N PRO A 303 19.11 -14.65 10.21
CA PRO A 303 20.42 -14.19 10.68
C PRO A 303 20.97 -15.13 11.75
N LYS A 304 22.21 -15.58 11.54
CA LYS A 304 22.97 -16.28 12.58
C LYS A 304 23.51 -15.23 13.56
N SER A 305 23.25 -15.42 14.85
CA SER A 305 23.81 -14.58 15.91
C SER A 305 24.72 -15.42 16.78
N VAL A 306 25.96 -14.99 17.00
CA VAL A 306 26.88 -15.68 17.92
C VAL A 306 26.34 -15.59 19.34
N GLU A 307 25.70 -14.50 19.74
CA GLU A 307 25.28 -14.30 21.13
C GLU A 307 23.97 -15.01 21.50
N HIS A 308 23.02 -15.10 20.57
CA HIS A 308 21.67 -15.58 20.88
C HIS A 308 21.14 -16.53 19.79
N PHE A 309 20.91 -17.79 20.17
CA PHE A 309 20.21 -18.74 19.31
C PHE A 309 18.69 -18.49 19.34
N ARG A 310 18.08 -18.35 18.17
CA ARG A 310 16.64 -18.08 18.00
C ARG A 310 15.88 -19.39 17.84
N ALA A 311 15.43 -19.97 18.95
CA ALA A 311 14.70 -21.23 18.94
C ALA A 311 13.24 -21.09 18.48
N GLN A 312 12.59 -19.94 18.77
CA GLN A 312 11.15 -19.78 18.61
C GLN A 312 10.64 -20.06 17.17
N PRO A 313 11.30 -19.65 16.08
CA PRO A 313 10.82 -19.95 14.73
C PRO A 313 10.73 -21.45 14.42
N TYR A 314 11.66 -22.24 14.97
CA TYR A 314 11.60 -23.70 14.89
C TYR A 314 10.44 -24.26 15.72
N GLU A 315 10.28 -23.80 16.98
CA GLU A 315 9.22 -24.27 17.87
C GLU A 315 7.83 -23.99 17.33
N GLN A 316 7.63 -22.80 16.73
CA GLN A 316 6.38 -22.44 16.08
C GLN A 316 6.04 -23.40 14.93
N LEU A 317 7.02 -23.70 14.07
CA LEU A 317 6.81 -24.61 12.95
C LEU A 317 6.55 -26.06 13.42
N ILE A 318 7.31 -26.53 14.40
CA ILE A 318 7.12 -27.84 15.04
C ILE A 318 5.70 -27.96 15.59
N LYS A 319 5.25 -26.96 16.36
CA LYS A 319 3.91 -26.91 16.95
C LYS A 319 2.82 -27.01 15.87
N VAL A 320 2.91 -26.21 14.81
CA VAL A 320 1.91 -26.20 13.74
C VAL A 320 1.91 -27.53 12.97
N LEU A 321 3.09 -28.09 12.66
CA LEU A 321 3.19 -29.39 11.99
C LEU A 321 2.58 -30.52 12.83
N HIS A 322 2.79 -30.52 14.16
CA HIS A 322 2.11 -31.45 15.06
C HIS A 322 0.59 -31.30 15.01
N ASN A 323 0.08 -30.06 15.11
CA ASN A 323 -1.36 -29.80 15.06
C ASN A 323 -2.00 -30.24 13.72
N LEU A 324 -1.23 -30.20 12.63
CA LEU A 324 -1.65 -30.69 11.31
C LEU A 324 -1.45 -32.20 11.11
N GLY A 325 -0.91 -32.92 12.09
CA GLY A 325 -0.65 -34.37 12.03
C GLY A 325 0.61 -34.76 11.24
N HIS A 326 1.48 -33.81 10.89
CA HIS A 326 2.73 -34.04 10.17
C HIS A 326 3.91 -34.40 11.09
N GLU A 327 3.72 -35.45 11.89
CA GLU A 327 4.65 -35.91 12.94
C GLU A 327 6.09 -36.15 12.45
N ALA A 328 6.25 -36.75 11.27
CA ALA A 328 7.57 -37.02 10.70
C ALA A 328 8.31 -35.72 10.34
N TYR A 329 7.59 -34.69 9.91
CA TYR A 329 8.19 -33.39 9.57
C TYR A 329 8.55 -32.64 10.84
N ALA A 330 7.65 -32.61 11.83
CA ALA A 330 7.92 -31.97 13.12
C ALA A 330 9.20 -32.51 13.78
N ARG A 331 9.40 -33.85 13.79
CA ARG A 331 10.63 -34.47 14.28
C ARG A 331 11.88 -34.02 13.51
N ARG A 332 11.81 -33.93 12.19
CA ARG A 332 12.93 -33.48 11.35
C ARG A 332 13.28 -32.01 11.60
N ILE A 333 12.29 -31.14 11.79
CA ILE A 333 12.53 -29.74 12.17
C ILE A 333 13.14 -29.66 13.58
N ALA A 334 12.70 -30.50 14.52
CA ALA A 334 13.30 -30.56 15.86
C ALA A 334 14.78 -30.99 15.82
N VAL A 335 15.15 -31.96 14.99
CA VAL A 335 16.56 -32.33 14.79
C VAL A 335 17.35 -31.16 14.19
N ALA A 336 16.82 -30.49 13.15
CA ALA A 336 17.47 -29.33 12.55
C ALA A 336 17.69 -28.19 13.57
N LYS A 337 16.72 -27.95 14.46
CA LYS A 337 16.84 -27.00 15.57
C LYS A 337 18.02 -27.34 16.48
N GLU A 338 18.13 -28.59 16.94
CA GLU A 338 19.22 -29.03 17.82
C GLU A 338 20.58 -28.94 17.14
N ASP A 339 20.68 -29.28 15.86
CA ASP A 339 21.92 -29.17 15.11
C ASP A 339 22.35 -27.70 14.92
N ALA A 340 21.39 -26.81 14.62
CA ALA A 340 21.64 -25.37 14.55
C ALA A 340 22.07 -24.79 15.91
N TYR A 341 21.45 -25.24 17.01
CA TYR A 341 21.83 -24.84 18.36
C TYR A 341 23.25 -25.30 18.73
N ARG A 342 23.61 -26.55 18.43
CA ARG A 342 24.97 -27.07 18.63
C ARG A 342 26.00 -26.30 17.81
N ALA A 343 25.69 -25.96 16.57
CA ALA A 343 26.55 -25.13 15.73
C ALA A 343 26.76 -23.74 16.34
N ASN A 344 25.70 -23.12 16.88
CA ASN A 344 25.77 -21.85 17.58
C ASN A 344 26.69 -21.88 18.80
N LEU A 345 26.56 -22.91 19.65
CA LEU A 345 27.43 -23.10 20.81
C LEU A 345 28.91 -23.25 20.44
N LYS A 346 29.20 -24.00 19.35
CA LYS A 346 30.57 -24.13 18.85
C LYS A 346 31.16 -22.79 18.41
N GLU A 347 30.36 -21.95 17.74
CA GLU A 347 30.80 -20.61 17.34
C GLU A 347 31.01 -19.69 18.55
N LYS A 348 30.15 -19.74 19.57
CA LYS A 348 30.37 -19.01 20.84
C LYS A 348 31.71 -19.34 21.47
N VAL A 349 32.06 -20.63 21.55
CA VAL A 349 33.32 -21.09 22.14
C VAL A 349 34.54 -20.60 21.34
N LYS A 350 34.44 -20.40 20.02
CA LYS A 350 35.53 -19.86 19.21
C LYS A 350 35.78 -18.36 19.42
N HIS A 351 34.77 -17.62 19.90
CA HIS A 351 34.81 -16.17 20.07
C HIS A 351 34.89 -15.73 21.53
N ALA A 352 34.91 -16.68 22.47
CA ALA A 352 35.18 -16.49 23.89
C ALA A 352 36.67 -16.71 24.16
#